data_AF-A0A3E1DZ71-F1
#
_entry.id   AF-A0A3E1DZ71-F1
#
_cell.length_a   1.000
_cell.length_b   1.000
_cell.length_c   1.000
_cell.angle_alpha   90.00
_cell.angle_beta   90.00
_cell.angle_gamma   90.00
#
_symmetry.space_group_name_H-M   'P 1'
#
loop_
_entity.id
_entity.type
_entity.pdbx_description
1 polymer ?
#
loop_
_entity_poly.entity_id
_entity_poly.type
_entity_poly.pdbx_seq_one_letter_code
_entity_poly.pdbx_strand_id
1 'polypeptide(L)'
;MPRRKTPKRKGKPLRPPAKRYRTHVLNAQLDEAYRAFCGEGLTLVKQRLETDSSPLAQAFLLALRIECVNRRAKRRKNRAEAQLYREKRQLIRAFIAHGMAHGYDLRRAESAEPGQPHVLYVYLPGCEQISWHASLEGIDLPSDERGWDGKSCSTLRKLEDAIRRCFAGGSLGDQRAVPTHQSA
;
A
#
# COMPACT_ATOMS: atom_id res chain seq x y z
N MET A 1 35.03 6.43 62.31
CA MET A 1 34.70 6.85 60.92
C MET A 1 33.23 6.58 60.63
N PRO A 2 32.38 7.61 60.40
CA PRO A 2 30.95 7.39 60.18
C PRO A 2 30.67 7.00 58.72
N ARG A 3 29.95 5.89 58.52
CA ARG A 3 29.49 5.43 57.21
C ARG A 3 28.42 6.37 56.66
N ARG A 4 28.71 7.07 55.56
CA ARG A 4 27.74 7.86 54.79
C ARG A 4 26.67 6.92 54.20
N LYS A 5 25.40 7.13 54.57
CA LYS A 5 24.25 6.49 53.92
C LYS A 5 23.94 7.25 52.61
N THR A 6 23.99 6.57 51.49
CA THR A 6 23.57 7.09 50.18
C THR A 6 22.03 7.16 50.09
N PRO A 7 21.47 8.23 49.50
CA PRO A 7 20.02 8.38 49.41
C PRO A 7 19.42 7.44 48.35
N LYS A 8 18.35 6.74 48.73
CA LYS A 8 17.54 5.90 47.82
C LYS A 8 16.97 6.77 46.69
N ARG A 9 17.35 6.45 45.45
CA ARG A 9 16.75 7.05 44.24
C ARG A 9 15.26 6.71 44.20
N LYS A 10 14.40 7.73 44.28
CA LYS A 10 12.96 7.63 44.02
C LYS A 10 12.75 7.05 42.62
N GLY A 11 11.96 5.98 42.54
CA GLY A 11 11.60 5.33 41.27
C GLY A 11 10.96 6.33 40.32
N LYS A 12 11.51 6.46 39.11
CA LYS A 12 10.83 7.17 38.02
C LYS A 12 9.55 6.40 37.68
N PRO A 13 8.41 7.08 37.46
CA PRO A 13 7.21 6.41 36.98
C PRO A 13 7.51 5.78 35.62
N LEU A 14 7.22 4.48 35.49
CA LEU A 14 7.22 3.78 34.21
C LEU A 14 6.13 4.42 33.33
N ARG A 15 6.51 5.41 32.51
CA ARG A 15 5.67 5.82 31.40
C ARG A 15 5.52 4.59 30.49
N PRO A 16 4.31 4.07 30.24
CA PRO A 16 4.15 3.01 29.26
C PRO A 16 4.67 3.56 27.91
N PRO A 17 5.40 2.76 27.12
CA PRO A 17 6.02 3.25 25.90
C PRO A 17 4.93 3.62 24.89
N ALA A 18 4.66 4.92 24.73
CA ALA A 18 3.66 5.49 23.82
C ALA A 18 3.74 4.94 22.38
N LYS A 19 4.92 4.48 21.98
CA LYS A 19 5.18 3.85 20.67
C LYS A 19 4.42 2.53 20.47
N ARG A 20 4.28 1.69 21.50
CA ARG A 20 3.61 0.38 21.38
C ARG A 20 2.08 0.52 21.29
N TYR A 21 1.49 1.41 22.07
CA TYR A 21 0.03 1.61 22.08
C TYR A 21 -0.48 2.17 20.73
N ARG A 22 0.24 3.13 20.13
CA ARG A 22 -0.09 3.68 18.79
C ARG A 22 -0.09 2.60 17.69
N THR A 23 0.80 1.63 17.75
CA THR A 23 0.88 0.54 16.75
C THR A 23 -0.30 -0.44 16.86
N HIS A 24 -0.81 -0.72 18.07
CA HIS A 24 -1.96 -1.62 18.25
C HIS A 24 -3.27 -1.00 17.76
N VAL A 25 -3.53 0.27 18.08
CA VAL A 25 -4.73 0.99 17.63
C VAL A 25 -4.75 1.11 16.11
N LEU A 26 -3.62 1.49 15.49
CA LEU A 26 -3.50 1.57 14.02
C LEU A 26 -3.75 0.21 13.34
N ASN A 27 -3.26 -0.87 13.95
CA ASN A 27 -3.47 -2.22 13.42
C ASN A 27 -4.94 -2.65 13.47
N ALA A 28 -5.64 -2.34 14.56
CA ALA A 28 -7.07 -2.63 14.71
C ALA A 28 -7.93 -1.83 13.73
N GLN A 29 -7.63 -0.53 13.55
CA GLN A 29 -8.30 0.31 12.54
C GLN A 29 -8.09 -0.24 11.13
N LEU A 30 -6.90 -0.74 10.81
CA LEU A 30 -6.64 -1.40 9.54
C LEU A 30 -7.35 -2.76 9.43
N ASP A 31 -7.49 -3.52 10.51
CA ASP A 31 -8.25 -4.79 10.47
C ASP A 31 -9.73 -4.52 10.17
N GLU A 32 -10.28 -3.47 10.77
CA GLU A 32 -11.65 -3.03 10.50
C GLU A 32 -11.82 -2.52 9.06
N ALA A 33 -10.90 -1.67 8.58
CA ALA A 33 -10.93 -1.18 7.21
C ALA A 33 -10.89 -2.33 6.18
N TYR A 34 -10.19 -3.43 6.46
CA TYR A 34 -10.19 -4.61 5.59
C TYR A 34 -11.51 -5.40 5.65
N ARG A 35 -12.15 -5.48 6.82
CA ARG A 35 -13.45 -6.16 7.00
C ARG A 35 -14.59 -5.38 6.38
N ALA A 36 -14.55 -4.05 6.49
CA ALA A 36 -15.56 -3.14 5.97
C ALA A 36 -15.26 -2.67 4.53
N PHE A 37 -14.19 -3.16 3.90
CA PHE A 37 -13.75 -2.70 2.58
C PHE A 37 -14.86 -2.84 1.53
N CYS A 38 -15.23 -1.73 0.89
CA CYS A 38 -16.40 -1.61 0.00
C CYS A 38 -17.75 -2.06 0.61
N GLY A 39 -17.86 -2.18 1.92
CA GLY A 39 -19.05 -2.66 2.64
C GLY A 39 -19.25 -4.19 2.64
N GLU A 40 -18.44 -4.93 1.88
CA GLU A 40 -18.55 -6.40 1.73
C GLU A 40 -17.29 -7.14 2.17
N GLY A 41 -16.21 -6.41 2.47
CA GLY A 41 -14.94 -6.93 2.90
C GLY A 41 -14.00 -7.27 1.76
N LEU A 42 -12.70 -7.14 2.03
CA LEU A 42 -11.68 -7.18 0.99
C LEU A 42 -11.61 -8.52 0.24
N THR A 43 -11.97 -9.63 0.89
CA THR A 43 -11.98 -10.95 0.25
C THR A 43 -13.00 -11.03 -0.88
N LEU A 44 -14.24 -10.59 -0.63
CA LEU A 44 -15.29 -10.60 -1.64
C LEU A 44 -14.97 -9.63 -2.79
N VAL A 45 -14.45 -8.44 -2.48
CA VAL A 45 -14.02 -7.49 -3.51
C VAL A 45 -12.95 -8.10 -4.43
N LYS A 46 -11.93 -8.76 -3.86
CA LYS A 46 -10.90 -9.42 -4.68
C LYS A 46 -11.49 -10.52 -5.56
N GLN A 47 -12.42 -11.33 -5.05
CA GLN A 47 -13.09 -12.36 -5.84
C GLN A 47 -13.87 -11.75 -7.01
N ARG A 48 -14.58 -10.64 -6.78
CA ARG A 48 -15.29 -9.92 -7.85
C ARG A 48 -14.33 -9.37 -8.91
N LEU A 49 -13.21 -8.77 -8.48
CA LEU A 49 -12.17 -8.30 -9.39
C LEU A 49 -11.49 -9.46 -10.16
N GLU A 50 -11.38 -10.65 -9.56
CA GLU A 50 -10.87 -11.85 -10.23
C GLU A 50 -11.81 -12.39 -11.32
N THR A 51 -13.13 -12.20 -11.15
CA THR A 51 -14.13 -12.60 -12.15
C THR A 51 -14.32 -11.58 -13.28
N ASP A 52 -13.81 -10.36 -13.10
CA ASP A 52 -13.86 -9.29 -14.09
C ASP A 52 -12.66 -9.38 -15.04
N SER A 53 -12.92 -9.50 -16.33
CA SER A 53 -11.88 -9.64 -17.37
C SER A 53 -11.26 -8.30 -17.79
N SER A 54 -11.72 -7.18 -17.24
CA SER A 54 -11.21 -5.86 -17.59
C SER A 54 -9.77 -5.66 -17.10
N PRO A 55 -8.91 -5.02 -17.91
CA PRO A 55 -7.55 -4.69 -17.48
C PRO A 55 -7.51 -3.87 -16.19
N LEU A 56 -8.50 -3.00 -15.98
CA LEU A 56 -8.57 -2.14 -14.79
C LEU A 56 -8.86 -2.96 -13.53
N ALA A 57 -9.77 -3.94 -13.59
CA ALA A 57 -10.04 -4.82 -12.46
C ALA A 57 -8.81 -5.63 -12.07
N GLN A 58 -8.08 -6.17 -13.05
CA GLN A 58 -6.82 -6.88 -12.82
C GLN A 58 -5.75 -5.97 -12.18
N ALA A 59 -5.68 -4.70 -12.60
CA ALA A 59 -4.77 -3.73 -11.98
C ALA A 59 -5.12 -3.47 -10.52
N PHE A 60 -6.40 -3.24 -10.20
CA PHE A 60 -6.85 -3.07 -8.82
C PHE A 60 -6.62 -4.32 -7.98
N LEU A 61 -6.86 -5.52 -8.53
CA LEU A 61 -6.59 -6.78 -7.86
C LEU A 61 -5.11 -6.91 -7.48
N LEU A 62 -4.20 -6.64 -8.42
CA LEU A 62 -2.76 -6.68 -8.17
C LEU A 62 -2.35 -5.63 -7.11
N ALA A 63 -2.87 -4.40 -7.19
CA ALA A 63 -2.63 -3.37 -6.19
C ALA A 63 -3.08 -3.78 -4.77
N LEU A 64 -4.27 -4.37 -4.65
CA LEU A 64 -4.78 -4.90 -3.37
C LEU A 64 -3.92 -6.06 -2.85
N ARG A 65 -3.47 -6.95 -3.73
CA ARG A 65 -2.55 -8.06 -3.35
C ARG A 65 -1.22 -7.53 -2.83
N ILE A 66 -0.63 -6.52 -3.49
CA ILE A 66 0.60 -5.86 -3.03
C ILE A 66 0.40 -5.28 -1.62
N GLU A 67 -0.71 -4.57 -1.39
CA GLU A 67 -0.99 -3.96 -0.09
C GLU A 67 -1.22 -5.01 1.01
N CYS A 68 -1.93 -6.10 0.71
CA CYS A 68 -2.09 -7.23 1.62
C CYS A 68 -0.74 -7.84 2.04
N VAL A 69 0.15 -8.08 1.08
CA VAL A 69 1.46 -8.68 1.34
C VAL A 69 2.36 -7.70 2.11
N ASN A 70 2.34 -6.42 1.76
CA ASN A 70 3.06 -5.36 2.47
C ASN A 70 2.64 -5.28 3.95
N ARG A 71 1.34 -5.36 4.21
CA ARG A 71 0.79 -5.40 5.57
C ARG A 71 1.19 -6.67 6.32
N ARG A 72 1.10 -7.84 5.68
CA ARG A 72 1.56 -9.12 6.25
C ARG A 72 3.05 -9.05 6.62
N ALA A 73 3.89 -8.50 5.75
CA ALA A 73 5.33 -8.36 5.99
C ALA A 73 5.60 -7.56 7.27
N LYS A 74 4.95 -6.40 7.42
CA LYS A 74 5.08 -5.54 8.62
C LYS A 74 4.61 -6.18 9.93
N ARG A 75 3.84 -7.28 9.88
CA ARG A 75 3.34 -8.02 11.05
C ARG A 75 4.20 -9.24 11.39
N ARG A 76 5.12 -9.64 10.52
CA ARG A 76 6.02 -10.78 10.73
C ARG A 76 7.44 -10.29 10.98
N LYS A 77 8.28 -11.19 11.45
CA LYS A 77 9.73 -11.01 11.57
C LYS A 77 10.42 -12.23 10.98
N ASN A 78 11.72 -12.13 10.69
CA ASN A 78 12.59 -13.24 10.30
C ASN A 78 12.28 -13.79 8.89
N ARG A 79 12.56 -15.08 8.64
CA ARG A 79 12.44 -15.70 7.30
C ARG A 79 11.06 -15.52 6.64
N ALA A 80 9.99 -15.51 7.43
CA ALA A 80 8.64 -15.27 6.92
C ALA A 80 8.50 -13.87 6.31
N GLU A 81 9.10 -12.86 6.92
CA GLU A 81 9.12 -11.49 6.40
C GLU A 81 9.89 -11.42 5.06
N ALA A 82 11.05 -12.07 4.99
CA ALA A 82 11.84 -12.12 3.75
C ALA A 82 11.05 -12.77 2.59
N GLN A 83 10.30 -13.83 2.85
CA GLN A 83 9.44 -14.46 1.86
C GLN A 83 8.31 -13.53 1.39
N LEU A 84 7.70 -12.78 2.31
CA LEU A 84 6.66 -11.80 1.98
C LEU A 84 7.21 -10.66 1.12
N TYR A 85 8.43 -10.18 1.38
CA TYR A 85 9.04 -9.17 0.51
C TYR A 85 9.42 -9.72 -0.88
N ARG A 86 9.75 -11.01 -1.00
CA ARG A 86 9.91 -11.66 -2.32
C ARG A 86 8.59 -11.71 -3.08
N GLU A 87 7.51 -12.14 -2.43
CA GLU A 87 6.15 -12.16 -2.98
C GLU A 87 5.72 -10.73 -3.41
N LYS A 88 5.94 -9.73 -2.56
CA LYS A 88 5.67 -8.31 -2.88
C LYS A 88 6.40 -7.86 -4.14
N ARG A 89 7.69 -8.21 -4.30
CA ARG A 89 8.47 -7.85 -5.50
C ARG A 89 7.91 -8.50 -6.76
N GLN A 90 7.51 -9.76 -6.69
CA GLN A 90 6.89 -10.45 -7.82
C GLN A 90 5.57 -9.80 -8.22
N LEU A 91 4.73 -9.46 -7.24
CA LEU A 91 3.46 -8.75 -7.50
C LEU A 91 3.68 -7.36 -8.10
N ILE A 92 4.67 -6.60 -7.61
CA ILE A 92 5.01 -5.29 -8.20
C ILE A 92 5.48 -5.44 -9.66
N ARG A 93 6.32 -6.44 -9.97
CA ARG A 93 6.76 -6.70 -11.34
C ARG A 93 5.58 -7.07 -12.25
N ALA A 94 4.68 -7.94 -11.78
CA ALA A 94 3.47 -8.30 -12.51
C ALA A 94 2.56 -7.09 -12.73
N PHE A 95 2.41 -6.22 -11.71
CA PHE A 95 1.66 -4.98 -11.81
C PHE A 95 2.27 -4.02 -12.85
N ILE A 96 3.59 -3.83 -12.84
CA ILE A 96 4.27 -2.96 -13.81
C ILE A 96 4.08 -3.50 -15.22
N ALA A 97 4.33 -4.79 -15.46
CA ALA A 97 4.15 -5.41 -16.77
C ALA A 97 2.71 -5.24 -17.28
N HIS A 98 1.73 -5.50 -16.41
CA HIS A 98 0.31 -5.28 -16.71
C HIS A 98 0.02 -3.81 -17.04
N GLY A 99 0.52 -2.87 -16.22
CA GLY A 99 0.27 -1.46 -16.42
C GLY A 99 0.90 -0.90 -17.69
N MET A 100 2.12 -1.33 -18.04
CA MET A 100 2.76 -0.97 -19.30
C MET A 100 1.97 -1.51 -20.51
N ALA A 101 1.51 -2.77 -20.43
CA ALA A 101 0.72 -3.39 -21.51
C ALA A 101 -0.62 -2.68 -21.77
N HIS A 102 -1.15 -1.96 -20.78
CA HIS A 102 -2.44 -1.27 -20.86
C HIS A 102 -2.34 0.26 -20.78
N GLY A 103 -1.13 0.82 -20.90
CA GLY A 103 -0.91 2.27 -20.96
C GLY A 103 -1.23 3.03 -19.67
N TYR A 104 -1.12 2.39 -18.50
CA TYR A 104 -1.27 3.10 -17.23
C TYR A 104 -0.06 3.99 -16.95
N ASP A 105 -0.32 5.11 -16.27
CA ASP A 105 0.72 6.06 -15.90
C ASP A 105 1.46 5.55 -14.66
N LEU A 106 2.65 4.99 -14.93
CA LEU A 106 3.59 4.45 -13.95
C LEU A 106 4.85 5.30 -13.98
N ARG A 107 5.25 5.80 -12.80
CA ARG A 107 6.44 6.63 -12.65
C ARG A 107 7.34 6.13 -11.54
N ARG A 108 8.60 6.55 -11.57
CA ARG A 108 9.55 6.29 -10.50
C ARG A 108 10.07 7.58 -9.86
N ALA A 109 10.48 7.47 -8.61
CA ALA A 109 11.41 8.41 -8.00
C ALA A 109 12.51 7.65 -7.28
N GLU A 110 13.64 8.32 -7.09
CA GLU A 110 14.71 7.83 -6.21
C GLU A 110 14.23 7.84 -4.76
N SER A 111 14.69 6.86 -3.99
CA SER A 111 14.41 6.71 -2.58
C SER A 111 15.70 6.71 -1.79
N ALA A 112 15.72 7.47 -0.69
CA ALA A 112 16.82 7.45 0.26
C ALA A 112 16.80 6.21 1.17
N GLU A 113 15.76 5.38 1.08
CA GLU A 113 15.54 4.27 2.00
C GLU A 113 16.48 3.08 1.70
N PRO A 114 17.30 2.63 2.66
CA PRO A 114 18.27 1.56 2.41
C PRO A 114 17.64 0.27 1.88
N GLY A 115 18.18 -0.25 0.78
CA GLY A 115 17.71 -1.49 0.14
C GLY A 115 16.40 -1.35 -0.65
N GLN A 116 15.86 -0.14 -0.75
CA GLN A 116 14.68 0.19 -1.54
C GLN A 116 14.99 1.43 -2.38
N PRO A 117 15.76 1.30 -3.47
CA PRO A 117 16.33 2.43 -4.20
C PRO A 117 15.29 3.30 -4.90
N HIS A 118 14.08 2.79 -5.12
CA HIS A 118 13.04 3.52 -5.83
C HIS A 118 11.70 3.53 -5.09
N VAL A 119 10.91 4.57 -5.36
CA VAL A 119 9.46 4.60 -5.14
C VAL A 119 8.78 4.46 -6.50
N LEU A 120 7.89 3.48 -6.63
CA LEU A 120 6.95 3.38 -7.74
C LEU A 120 5.73 4.24 -7.43
N TYR A 121 5.42 5.22 -8.27
CA TYR A 121 4.16 5.96 -8.28
C TYR A 121 3.25 5.42 -9.36
N VAL A 122 1.96 5.30 -9.02
CA VAL A 122 0.97 4.67 -9.89
C VAL A 122 -0.28 5.54 -9.92
N TYR A 123 -0.77 5.77 -11.13
CA TYR A 123 -1.97 6.54 -11.43
C TYR A 123 -2.93 5.67 -12.23
N LEU A 124 -3.83 4.99 -11.52
CA LEU A 124 -4.89 4.22 -12.14
C LEU A 124 -6.11 5.11 -12.43
N PRO A 125 -6.89 4.81 -13.48
CA PRO A 125 -8.18 5.48 -13.72
C PRO A 125 -9.05 5.53 -12.46
N GLY A 126 -9.55 6.73 -12.13
CA GLY A 126 -10.42 6.95 -10.97
C GLY A 126 -9.73 6.87 -9.61
N CYS A 127 -8.42 6.62 -9.56
CA CYS A 127 -7.64 6.48 -8.34
C CYS A 127 -6.70 7.67 -8.12
N GLU A 128 -6.60 8.11 -6.86
CA GLU A 128 -5.51 9.01 -6.47
C GLU A 128 -4.15 8.31 -6.57
N GLN A 129 -3.05 9.07 -6.57
CA GLN A 129 -1.69 8.52 -6.58
C GLN A 129 -1.52 7.47 -5.47
N ILE A 130 -1.12 6.25 -5.85
CA ILE A 130 -0.67 5.22 -4.91
C ILE A 130 0.82 4.99 -5.11
N SER A 131 1.51 4.58 -4.05
CA SER A 131 2.95 4.40 -4.10
C SER A 131 3.44 3.22 -3.29
N TRP A 132 4.52 2.61 -3.78
CA TRP A 132 5.26 1.58 -3.06
C TRP A 132 6.75 1.72 -3.28
N HIS A 133 7.51 1.51 -2.21
CA HIS A 133 8.93 1.24 -2.34
C HIS A 133 9.16 -0.07 -3.11
N ALA A 134 10.06 -0.03 -4.09
CA ALA A 134 10.33 -1.10 -5.03
C ALA A 134 11.82 -1.14 -5.44
N SER A 135 12.26 -2.32 -5.89
CA SER A 135 13.45 -2.44 -6.73
C SER A 135 12.98 -2.57 -8.17
N LEU A 136 13.46 -1.68 -9.04
CA LEU A 136 13.09 -1.58 -10.45
C LEU A 136 14.23 -2.06 -11.36
N GLU A 137 15.10 -2.95 -10.85
CA GLU A 137 16.19 -3.53 -11.63
C GLU A 137 15.67 -4.14 -12.94
N GLY A 138 16.22 -3.68 -14.06
CA GLY A 138 15.83 -4.11 -15.41
C GLY A 138 14.48 -3.54 -15.90
N ILE A 139 13.89 -2.59 -15.19
CA ILE A 139 12.63 -1.93 -15.57
C ILE A 139 12.89 -0.43 -15.71
N ASP A 140 12.71 0.08 -16.93
CA ASP A 140 12.79 1.51 -17.19
C ASP A 140 11.39 2.15 -17.06
N LEU A 141 11.26 3.06 -16.10
CA LEU A 141 10.06 3.88 -15.91
C LEU A 141 10.47 5.35 -15.90
N PRO A 142 9.65 6.24 -16.49
CA PRO A 142 9.95 7.66 -16.45
C PRO A 142 9.90 8.21 -15.03
N SER A 143 10.75 9.20 -14.75
CA SER A 143 10.74 9.91 -13.47
C SER A 143 9.42 10.65 -13.25
N ASP A 144 9.00 10.77 -11.99
CA ASP A 144 7.83 11.57 -11.61
C ASP A 144 8.23 12.96 -11.13
N GLU A 145 7.89 13.97 -11.92
CA GLU A 145 8.10 15.38 -11.54
C GLU A 145 7.03 15.88 -10.57
N ARG A 146 5.87 15.21 -10.49
CA ARG A 146 4.77 15.60 -9.58
C ARG A 146 5.11 15.32 -8.12
N GLY A 147 6.03 14.38 -7.89
CA GLY A 147 6.47 13.98 -6.56
C GLY A 147 5.40 13.26 -5.74
N TRP A 148 5.70 13.05 -4.46
CA TRP A 148 4.79 12.40 -3.52
C TRP A 148 3.65 13.33 -3.11
N ASP A 149 2.42 12.82 -3.11
CA ASP A 149 1.23 13.57 -2.74
C ASP A 149 1.09 13.92 -1.24
N GLY A 150 2.09 13.61 -0.42
CA GLY A 150 2.14 13.94 1.01
C GLY A 150 1.23 13.08 1.90
N LYS A 151 0.50 12.09 1.35
CA LYS A 151 -0.46 11.27 2.11
C LYS A 151 0.15 9.95 2.56
N SER A 152 0.42 9.85 3.86
CA SER A 152 0.90 8.62 4.49
C SER A 152 -0.24 7.63 4.75
N CYS A 153 0.03 6.32 4.60
CA CYS A 153 -0.89 5.23 4.96
C CYS A 153 -2.28 5.30 4.29
N SER A 154 -2.39 5.93 3.12
CA SER A 154 -3.68 6.16 2.45
C SER A 154 -4.00 5.18 1.33
N THR A 155 -3.07 4.30 0.94
CA THR A 155 -3.21 3.43 -0.25
C THR A 155 -4.48 2.62 -0.24
N LEU A 156 -4.79 1.95 0.88
CA LEU A 156 -6.00 1.12 0.97
C LEU A 156 -7.28 1.93 0.73
N ARG A 157 -7.41 3.10 1.38
CA ARG A 157 -8.59 3.97 1.21
C ARG A 157 -8.71 4.48 -0.22
N LYS A 158 -7.60 4.93 -0.82
CA LYS A 158 -7.58 5.39 -2.22
C LYS A 158 -8.05 4.30 -3.19
N LEU A 159 -7.59 3.07 -2.97
CA LEU A 159 -8.05 1.91 -3.75
C LEU A 159 -9.54 1.63 -3.51
N GLU A 160 -10.02 1.68 -2.28
CA GLU A 160 -11.44 1.50 -1.96
C GLU A 160 -12.32 2.53 -2.69
N ASP A 161 -11.97 3.81 -2.58
CA ASP A 161 -12.72 4.90 -3.19
C ASP A 161 -12.73 4.80 -4.72
N ALA A 162 -11.61 4.37 -5.31
CA ALA A 162 -11.49 4.16 -6.76
C ALA A 162 -12.33 2.96 -7.21
N ILE A 163 -12.24 1.83 -6.51
CA ILE A 163 -13.01 0.62 -6.81
C ILE A 163 -14.52 0.89 -6.70
N ARG A 164 -14.97 1.58 -5.64
CA ARG A 164 -16.37 2.00 -5.53
C ARG A 164 -16.78 2.86 -6.72
N ARG A 165 -15.95 3.81 -7.16
CA ARG A 165 -16.29 4.66 -8.31
C ARG A 165 -16.33 3.89 -9.64
N CYS A 166 -15.39 2.98 -9.86
CA CYS A 166 -15.26 2.25 -11.12
C CYS A 166 -16.25 1.07 -11.22
N PHE A 167 -16.72 0.52 -10.10
CA PHE A 167 -17.45 -0.75 -10.07
C PHE A 167 -18.74 -0.75 -9.24
N ALA A 168 -19.15 0.38 -8.65
CA ALA A 168 -20.46 0.50 -8.00
C ALA A 168 -21.56 0.69 -9.05
N GLY A 169 -22.09 -0.42 -9.57
CA GLY A 169 -23.18 -0.36 -10.54
C GLY A 169 -23.62 -1.70 -11.11
N GLY A 170 -23.64 -2.78 -10.32
CA GLY A 170 -24.35 -4.04 -10.65
C GLY A 170 -23.92 -4.84 -11.89
N SER A 171 -23.13 -4.27 -12.80
CA SER A 171 -22.55 -4.92 -13.96
C SER A 171 -21.17 -4.33 -14.21
N LEU A 172 -20.16 -5.18 -14.10
CA LEU A 172 -18.75 -4.90 -14.34
C LEU A 172 -18.42 -4.65 -15.83
N GLY A 173 -19.44 -4.44 -16.68
CA GLY A 173 -19.29 -4.20 -18.12
C GLY A 173 -19.33 -2.74 -18.55
N ASP A 174 -19.76 -1.81 -17.68
CA ASP A 174 -19.97 -0.42 -18.06
C ASP A 174 -18.85 0.46 -17.50
N GLN A 175 -17.72 0.47 -18.20
CA GLN A 175 -16.69 1.48 -17.97
C GLN A 175 -17.31 2.84 -18.26
N ARG A 176 -17.80 3.54 -17.23
CA ARG A 176 -18.03 4.97 -17.35
C ARG A 176 -16.68 5.60 -17.66
N ALA A 177 -16.53 6.07 -18.89
CA ALA A 177 -15.32 6.70 -19.39
C ALA A 177 -14.81 7.71 -18.36
N VAL A 178 -13.78 7.33 -17.62
CA VAL A 178 -13.04 8.27 -16.78
C VAL A 178 -12.21 9.06 -17.77
N PRO A 179 -12.33 10.40 -17.82
CA PRO A 179 -11.56 11.21 -18.73
C PRO A 179 -10.08 10.93 -18.49
N THR A 180 -9.44 10.35 -19.49
CA THR A 180 -7.99 10.25 -19.57
C THR A 180 -7.47 11.66 -19.44
N HIS A 181 -6.67 11.93 -18.40
CA HIS A 181 -5.88 13.14 -18.35
C HIS A 181 -4.97 13.14 -19.59
N GLN A 182 -5.40 13.84 -20.64
CA GLN A 182 -4.50 14.28 -21.69
C GLN A 182 -3.59 15.31 -21.02
N SER A 183 -2.34 14.92 -20.81
CA SER A 183 -1.28 15.88 -20.53
C SER A 183 -1.22 16.85 -21.70
N ALA A 184 -1.44 18.13 -21.40
CA ALA A 184 -1.17 19.24 -22.31
C ALA A 184 0.34 19.37 -22.55
#